data_AF-A0A520WAF8-F1
#
_entry.id   AF-A0A520WAF8-F1
#
_cell.length_a   1.000
_cell.length_b   1.000
_cell.length_c   1.000
_cell.angle_alpha   90.00
_cell.angle_beta   90.00
_cell.angle_gamma   90.00
#
_symmetry.space_group_name_H-M   'P 1'
#
loop_
_entity.id
_entity.type
_entity.pdbx_description
1 polymer ?
#
loop_
_entity_poly.entity_id
_entity_poly.type
_entity_poly.pdbx_seq_one_letter_code
_entity_poly.pdbx_strand_id
1 'polypeptide(L)' 'MQIFWAARTDRGLRRSQNEDTYCAKPDLGLFVVADGMGGHTGGEIASRLAVEQIQQAVETTAG' A
#
# COMPACT_ATOMS: atom_id res chain seq x y z
N MET A 1 -5.30 -5.98 -22.01
CA MET A 1 -6.11 -6.45 -20.87
C MET A 1 -6.82 -5.23 -20.28
N GLN A 2 -8.15 -5.22 -20.16
CA GLN A 2 -8.85 -4.17 -19.41
C GLN A 2 -9.22 -4.72 -18.03
N ILE A 3 -8.83 -4.00 -16.98
CA ILE A 3 -9.11 -4.34 -15.58
C ILE A 3 -9.91 -3.21 -14.95
N PHE A 4 -11.09 -3.56 -14.41
CA PHE A 4 -11.84 -2.69 -13.52
C PHE A 4 -11.33 -2.91 -12.10
N TRP A 5 -11.04 -1.83 -11.38
CA TRP A 5 -10.44 -1.92 -10.06
C TRP A 5 -11.04 -0.86 -9.13
N ALA A 6 -10.96 -1.14 -7.84
CA ALA A 6 -11.26 -0.23 -6.75
C ALA A 6 -10.37 -0.60 -5.57
N ALA A 7 -10.12 0.37 -4.69
CA ALA A 7 -9.38 0.14 -3.46
C ALA A 7 -10.07 0.88 -2.31
N ARG A 8 -10.05 0.27 -1.13
CA ARG A 8 -10.60 0.82 0.10
C ARG A 8 -9.82 0.23 1.26
N THR A 9 -9.57 1.04 2.28
CA THR A 9 -9.03 0.59 3.56
C THR A 9 -9.92 1.08 4.70
N ASP A 10 -9.92 0.37 5.82
CA ASP A 10 -10.69 0.70 7.02
C ASP A 10 -9.93 0.23 8.26
N ARG A 11 -9.86 1.07 9.30
CA ARG A 11 -9.18 0.73 10.56
C ARG A 11 -9.86 -0.43 11.30
N GLY A 12 -11.13 -0.65 11.03
CA GLY A 12 -12.02 -1.47 11.82
C GLY A 12 -12.37 -0.84 13.17
N LEU A 13 -13.00 -1.66 14.02
CA LEU A 13 -13.63 -1.22 15.27
C LEU A 13 -12.74 -1.36 16.52
N ARG A 14 -11.53 -1.93 16.37
CA ARG A 14 -10.68 -2.34 17.49
C ARG A 14 -9.37 -1.58 17.61
N ARG A 15 -8.75 -1.23 16.49
CA ARG A 15 -7.44 -0.56 16.46
C ARG A 15 -7.59 0.95 16.60
N SER A 16 -6.60 1.60 17.20
CA SER A 16 -6.53 3.07 17.31
C SER A 16 -6.04 3.73 16.02
N GLN A 17 -5.20 3.05 15.25
CA GLN A 17 -4.64 3.50 13.98
C GLN A 17 -4.84 2.42 12.91
N ASN A 18 -5.03 2.85 11.66
CA ASN A 18 -4.96 1.95 10.51
C ASN A 18 -3.51 1.89 10.04
N GLU A 19 -2.96 0.69 9.98
CA GLU A 19 -1.57 0.45 9.57
C GLU A 19 -1.50 -0.17 8.16
N ASP A 20 -2.64 -0.30 7.47
CA ASP A 20 -2.71 -0.73 6.09
C ASP A 20 -2.43 0.44 5.14
N THR A 21 -1.53 0.21 4.17
CA THR A 21 -1.30 1.13 3.04
C THR A 21 -1.45 0.37 1.72
N TYR A 22 -2.00 1.03 0.68
CA TYR A 22 -2.11 0.45 -0.66
C TYR A 22 -1.69 1.45 -1.75
N CYS A 23 -1.33 0.94 -2.92
CA CYS A 23 -1.10 1.70 -4.14
C CYS A 23 -1.75 0.97 -5.33
N ALA A 24 -2.43 1.72 -6.19
CA ALA A 24 -3.02 1.23 -7.42
C ALA A 24 -2.57 2.12 -8.58
N LYS A 25 -1.73 1.55 -9.45
CA LYS A 25 -1.14 2.18 -10.64
C LYS A 25 -1.41 1.29 -11.85
N PRO A 26 -2.65 1.25 -12.36
CA PRO A 26 -3.03 0.41 -13.49
C PRO A 26 -2.23 0.70 -14.76
N ASP A 27 -1.77 1.94 -14.92
CA ASP A 27 -0.85 2.42 -15.96
C ASP A 27 0.51 1.70 -15.94
N LEU A 28 0.97 1.31 -14.76
CA LEU A 28 2.19 0.53 -14.55
C LEU A 28 1.93 -0.97 -14.39
N GLY A 29 0.66 -1.40 -14.47
CA GLY A 29 0.26 -2.77 -14.12
C GLY A 29 0.52 -3.13 -12.65
N LEU A 30 0.63 -2.12 -11.77
CA LEU A 30 1.04 -2.28 -10.38
C LEU A 30 -0.13 -2.12 -9.41
N PHE A 31 -0.29 -3.09 -8.52
CA PHE A 31 -1.19 -3.04 -7.38
C PHE A 31 -0.47 -3.59 -6.15
N VAL A 32 -0.47 -2.85 -5.05
CA VAL A 32 0.27 -3.18 -3.82
C VAL A 32 -0.61 -2.93 -2.61
N VAL A 33 -0.55 -3.83 -1.63
CA VAL A 33 -1.10 -3.66 -0.29
C VAL A 33 -0.02 -4.09 0.71
N ALA A 34 0.16 -3.31 1.77
CA ALA A 34 1.07 -3.60 2.88
C ALA A 34 0.34 -3.40 4.21
N ASP A 35 0.42 -4.41 5.09
CA ASP A 35 -0.08 -4.38 6.47
C ASP A 35 1.11 -4.12 7.41
N GLY A 36 1.04 -3.02 8.15
CA GLY A 36 2.03 -2.68 9.15
C GLY A 36 1.84 -3.54 10.41
N MET A 37 2.88 -4.26 10.82
CA MET A 37 2.82 -5.11 12.02
C MET A 37 2.49 -4.29 13.28
N GLY A 38 1.24 -4.36 13.72
CA GLY A 38 0.77 -3.65 14.91
C GLY A 38 1.38 -4.14 16.22
N GLY A 39 1.41 -3.27 17.23
CA GLY A 39 2.01 -3.54 18.54
C GLY A 39 3.47 -3.05 18.67
N HIS A 40 4.06 -2.55 17.59
CA HIS A 40 5.34 -1.85 17.59
C HIS A 40 5.15 -0.39 17.14
N THR A 41 5.97 0.54 17.65
CA THR A 41 5.95 1.94 17.20
C THR A 41 6.33 2.00 15.71
N GLY A 42 5.38 2.35 14.85
CA GLY A 42 5.63 2.67 13.44
C GLY A 42 5.16 1.67 12.39
N GLY A 43 4.18 0.80 12.69
CA GLY A 43 3.59 -0.09 11.67
C GLY A 43 3.05 0.69 10.45
N GLU A 44 2.35 1.81 10.68
CA GLU A 44 1.92 2.75 9.64
C GLU A 44 3.09 3.27 8.78
N ILE A 45 4.21 3.62 9.42
CA ILE A 45 5.39 4.13 8.71
C ILE A 45 6.01 3.02 7.86
N ALA A 46 6.11 1.81 8.40
CA ALA A 46 6.67 0.66 7.70
C ALA A 46 5.82 0.28 6.47
N SER A 47 4.50 0.21 6.60
CA SER A 47 3.63 -0.12 5.47
C SER A 47 3.64 0.97 4.40
N ARG A 48 3.66 2.25 4.79
CA ARG A 48 3.81 3.37 3.86
C ARG A 48 5.14 3.32 3.11
N LEU A 49 6.26 3.14 3.82
CA LEU A 49 7.58 3.03 3.20
C LEU A 49 7.66 1.86 2.23
N ALA A 50 7.09 0.70 2.57
CA ALA A 50 7.07 -0.45 1.67
C ALA A 50 6.34 -0.13 0.36
N VAL A 51 5.16 0.47 0.44
CA VAL A 51 4.36 0.85 -0.74
C VAL A 51 5.07 1.90 -1.59
N GLU A 52 5.61 2.95 -0.96
CA GLU A 52 6.33 4.03 -1.65
C GLU A 52 7.56 3.49 -2.40
N GLN A 53 8.35 2.63 -1.76
CA GLN A 53 9.57 2.07 -2.37
C GLN A 53 9.25 1.11 -3.52
N ILE A 54 8.21 0.28 -3.39
CA ILE A 54 7.78 -0.60 -4.49
C ILE A 54 7.31 0.23 -5.68
N GLN A 55 6.48 1.25 -5.44
CA GLN A 55 6.02 2.15 -6.50
C GLN A 55 7.20 2.81 -7.22
N GLN A 56 8.15 3.38 -6.47
CA GLN A 56 9.32 4.06 -7.04
C GLN A 56 10.21 3.09 -7.84
N ALA A 57 10.43 1.88 -7.34
CA ALA A 57 11.24 0.88 -8.02
C ALA A 57 10.63 0.46 -9.36
N VAL A 58 9.29 0.31 -9.40
CA VAL A 58 8.56 -0.02 -10.63
C VAL A 58 8.58 1.15 -11.61
N GLU A 59 8.32 2.37 -11.15
CA GLU A 59 8.38 3.59 -11.97
C GLU A 59 9.77 3.77 -12.61
N THR A 60 10.84 3.50 -11.85
CA THR A 60 12.22 3.63 -12.33
C THR A 60 12.60 2.57 -13.37
N THR A 61 12.02 1.37 -13.27
CA THR A 61 12.33 0.25 -14.19
C THR A 61 11.42 0.25 -15.43
N ALA A 62 10.28 0.91 -15.36
CA ALA A 62 9.32 1.01 -16.45
C ALA A 62 9.65 2.12 -17.47
N GLY A 63 10.52 3.07 -17.11
CA GLY A 63 11.07 4.10 -18.00
C GLY A 63 12.33 3.64 -18.73
#